data_AF-A0A1I4WJN5-F1
#
_entry.id   AF-A0A1I4WJN5-F1
#
_cell.length_a   1.000
_cell.length_b   1.000
_cell.length_c   1.000
_cell.angle_alpha   90.00
_cell.angle_beta   90.00
_cell.angle_gamma   90.00
#
_symmetry.space_group_name_H-M   'P 1'
#
loop_
_entity.id
_entity.type
_entity.pdbx_description
1 polymer ?
#
loop_
_entity_poly.entity_id
_entity_poly.type
_entity_poly.pdbx_seq_one_letter_code
_entity_poly.pdbx_strand_id
1 'polypeptide(L)'
;MNTKMKTLAMAVVGLVGFGAAGAAMAQCPASLSPPWTATNVGGGASAAASVTGGYDSSACRLSSILGNSGAARAQVRDDTPASETRYRAQFIFDPSGLSGAGGTNQTDIFLANAPAAFNGLLRLVQIKYAGSGAGTKRVSFTAACNNGTTNTCLGQVDLPDQAGANRIEIDLTVGASGSLRYWVTPLAASTTDGSPTGTVTLTGGNAGWVGVDQVYLGMASPSSQFRAVNVGNPGFFDQFDSRRQTFIGH
;
A
#
# COMPACT_ATOMS: atom_id res chain seq x y z
N MET A 1 26.12 46.22 -1.36
CA MET A 1 26.98 45.07 -1.00
C MET A 1 26.11 44.15 -0.15
N ASN A 2 25.36 43.19 -0.69
CA ASN A 2 25.72 41.97 -1.44
C ASN A 2 26.60 40.98 -0.64
N THR A 3 25.94 40.05 0.05
CA THR A 3 26.45 38.71 0.39
C THR A 3 25.23 37.78 0.50
N LYS A 4 24.78 37.20 -0.63
CA LYS A 4 25.11 35.87 -1.17
C LYS A 4 24.47 34.70 -0.40
N MET A 5 23.61 33.99 -1.14
CA MET A 5 22.93 32.73 -0.84
C MET A 5 23.89 31.60 -0.43
N LYS A 6 23.37 30.65 0.36
CA LYS A 6 23.67 29.22 0.24
C LYS A 6 22.38 28.41 0.40
N THR A 7 21.66 28.25 -0.71
CA THR A 7 20.83 27.08 -0.99
C THR A 7 21.75 25.86 -1.13
N LEU A 8 21.50 24.79 -0.38
CA LEU A 8 21.83 23.39 -0.74
C LEU A 8 21.54 22.45 0.44
N ALA A 9 20.39 21.79 0.41
CA ALA A 9 20.26 20.43 0.91
C ALA A 9 19.10 19.76 0.16
N MET A 10 19.52 18.95 -0.81
CA MET A 10 18.75 17.96 -1.56
C MET A 10 17.47 17.48 -0.86
N ALA A 11 16.32 17.95 -1.34
CA ALA A 11 15.15 17.10 -1.36
C ALA A 11 15.42 16.07 -2.47
N VAL A 12 15.75 14.84 -2.07
CA VAL A 12 15.73 13.69 -2.96
C VAL A 12 14.32 13.64 -3.54
N VAL A 13 14.25 14.00 -4.82
CA VAL A 13 13.12 13.81 -5.70
C VAL A 13 12.91 12.30 -5.80
N GLY A 14 12.12 11.75 -4.88
CA GLY A 14 11.53 10.40 -4.97
C GLY A 14 10.32 10.39 -5.90
N LEU A 15 10.33 11.22 -6.95
CA LEU A 15 9.35 11.15 -8.02
C LEU A 15 9.72 9.93 -8.88
N VAL A 16 9.42 8.72 -8.40
CA VAL A 16 9.33 7.52 -9.25
C VAL A 16 8.03 7.62 -10.06
N GLY A 17 7.85 8.74 -10.75
CA GLY A 17 6.87 8.87 -11.81
C GLY A 17 7.43 8.13 -13.01
N PHE A 18 6.63 7.24 -13.60
CA PHE A 18 6.85 6.66 -14.92
C PHE A 18 6.75 7.74 -16.01
N GLY A 19 7.60 8.77 -15.92
CA GLY A 19 7.66 9.92 -16.80
C GLY A 19 8.83 9.82 -17.76
N ALA A 20 8.63 9.11 -18.87
CA ALA A 20 9.36 9.37 -20.10
C ALA A 20 8.35 9.92 -21.11
N ALA A 21 8.54 11.19 -21.46
CA ALA A 21 7.75 11.92 -22.44
C ALA A 21 7.85 11.29 -23.84
N GLY A 22 6.73 11.28 -24.56
CA GLY A 22 6.66 11.00 -26.00
C GLY A 22 5.64 9.92 -26.32
N ALA A 23 4.68 10.25 -27.19
CA ALA A 23 3.74 9.32 -27.78
C ALA A 23 4.47 8.29 -28.67
N ALA A 24 5.06 7.30 -28.05
CA ALA A 24 5.47 6.02 -28.61
C ALA A 24 4.88 4.99 -27.66
N MET A 25 4.23 3.95 -28.17
CA MET A 25 3.59 2.88 -27.37
C MET A 25 4.47 2.57 -26.15
N ALA A 26 4.11 3.09 -24.97
CA ALA A 26 4.95 3.00 -23.80
C ALA A 26 4.96 1.53 -23.38
N GLN A 27 5.98 0.81 -23.84
CA GLN A 27 6.13 -0.60 -23.52
C GLN A 27 6.38 -0.69 -22.03
N CYS A 28 5.46 -1.33 -21.32
CA CYS A 28 5.61 -1.54 -19.90
C CYS A 28 6.88 -2.36 -19.62
N PRO A 29 7.61 -2.02 -18.54
CA PRO A 29 8.87 -2.67 -18.26
C PRO A 29 8.66 -4.18 -18.04
N ALA A 30 9.48 -4.98 -18.72
CA ALA A 30 9.43 -6.43 -18.61
C ALA A 30 9.89 -6.94 -17.23
N SER A 31 10.73 -6.17 -16.54
CA SER A 31 11.13 -6.41 -15.15
C SER A 31 10.50 -5.36 -14.24
N LEU A 32 10.07 -5.79 -13.06
CA LEU A 32 9.61 -4.89 -11.99
C LEU A 32 10.78 -4.41 -11.11
N SER A 33 11.95 -5.02 -11.22
CA SER A 33 13.16 -4.62 -10.49
C SER A 33 14.31 -4.39 -11.46
N PRO A 34 14.88 -3.17 -11.52
CA PRO A 34 14.42 -1.90 -10.92
C PRO A 34 13.07 -1.39 -11.51
N PRO A 35 12.36 -0.41 -10.90
CA PRO A 35 12.77 0.44 -9.78
C PRO A 35 12.52 -0.15 -8.38
N TRP A 36 11.73 -1.21 -8.27
CA TRP A 36 11.55 -1.90 -6.99
C TRP A 36 12.83 -2.62 -6.58
N THR A 37 13.09 -2.73 -5.28
CA THR A 37 14.25 -3.44 -4.77
C THR A 37 14.18 -4.93 -5.10
N ALA A 38 12.99 -5.52 -5.04
CA ALA A 38 12.79 -6.92 -5.41
C ALA A 38 11.32 -7.20 -5.80
N THR A 39 11.13 -8.36 -6.43
CA THR A 39 9.81 -8.99 -6.61
C THR A 39 9.69 -10.21 -5.70
N ASN A 40 8.57 -10.33 -5.00
CA ASN A 40 8.24 -11.49 -4.17
C ASN A 40 7.03 -12.20 -4.77
N VAL A 41 7.30 -13.16 -5.65
CA VAL A 41 6.29 -13.97 -6.33
C VAL A 41 6.46 -15.43 -5.92
N GLY A 42 5.38 -16.09 -5.52
CA GLY A 42 5.44 -17.50 -5.17
C GLY A 42 4.11 -18.08 -4.69
N GLY A 43 4.04 -19.41 -4.67
CA GLY A 43 2.87 -20.17 -4.23
C GLY A 43 1.76 -20.24 -5.30
N GLY A 44 1.34 -21.46 -5.65
CA GLY A 44 0.10 -21.72 -6.40
C GLY A 44 0.00 -21.14 -7.82
N ALA A 45 1.13 -20.86 -8.50
CA ALA A 45 1.19 -20.13 -9.77
C ALA A 45 0.80 -18.63 -9.70
N SER A 46 1.08 -17.99 -8.56
CA SER A 46 0.99 -16.52 -8.44
C SER A 46 1.88 -15.81 -9.46
N ALA A 47 1.47 -14.62 -9.89
CA ALA A 47 2.19 -13.82 -10.87
C ALA A 47 2.08 -12.31 -10.56
N ALA A 48 3.17 -11.58 -10.79
CA ALA A 48 3.19 -10.12 -10.77
C ALA A 48 3.85 -9.62 -12.05
N ALA A 49 3.24 -8.65 -12.73
CA ALA A 49 3.75 -8.13 -14.00
C ALA A 49 3.36 -6.66 -14.19
N SER A 50 4.18 -5.91 -14.94
CA SER A 50 3.77 -4.60 -15.44
C SER A 50 2.93 -4.78 -16.70
N VAL A 51 1.76 -4.15 -16.73
CA VAL A 51 0.80 -4.24 -17.85
C VAL A 51 0.33 -2.85 -18.26
N THR A 52 -0.11 -2.69 -19.50
CA THR A 52 -0.65 -1.43 -20.02
C THR A 52 -2.00 -1.09 -19.39
N GLY A 53 -2.43 0.16 -19.60
CA GLY A 53 -3.70 0.67 -19.09
C GLY A 53 -3.59 1.20 -17.66
N GLY A 54 -2.52 1.96 -17.39
CA GLY A 54 -2.32 2.64 -16.13
C GLY A 54 -3.36 3.73 -15.84
N TYR A 55 -3.30 4.29 -14.64
CA TYR A 55 -4.25 5.28 -14.12
C TYR A 55 -3.63 6.67 -14.04
N ASP A 56 -4.48 7.70 -14.09
CA ASP A 56 -4.09 9.11 -13.94
C ASP A 56 -2.88 9.48 -14.82
N SER A 57 -3.02 9.18 -16.13
CA SER A 57 -2.04 9.38 -17.20
C SER A 57 -0.78 8.50 -17.18
N SER A 58 -0.66 7.57 -16.24
CA SER A 58 0.41 6.57 -16.30
C SER A 58 0.18 5.61 -17.47
N ALA A 59 1.25 5.16 -18.12
CA ALA A 59 1.15 4.19 -19.20
C ALA A 59 0.88 2.76 -18.70
N CYS A 60 1.39 2.45 -17.51
CA CYS A 60 1.53 1.10 -17.00
C CYS A 60 1.08 1.01 -15.56
N ARG A 61 0.58 -0.17 -15.18
CA ARG A 61 0.18 -0.54 -13.83
C ARG A 61 0.77 -1.89 -13.47
N LEU A 62 0.87 -2.17 -12.18
CA LEU A 62 1.20 -3.49 -11.66
C LEU A 62 -0.06 -4.36 -11.66
N SER A 63 -0.03 -5.48 -12.37
CA SER A 63 -0.96 -6.59 -12.20
C SER A 63 -0.40 -7.54 -11.16
N SER A 64 -1.20 -7.84 -10.14
CA SER A 64 -0.89 -8.83 -9.11
C SER A 64 -1.96 -9.91 -9.15
N ILE A 65 -1.58 -11.17 -9.32
CA ILE A 65 -2.49 -12.32 -9.41
C ILE A 65 -2.04 -13.37 -8.40
N LEU A 66 -2.97 -13.82 -7.56
CA LEU A 66 -2.70 -14.88 -6.59
C LEU A 66 -3.09 -16.25 -7.12
N GLY A 67 -2.18 -17.19 -6.88
CA GLY A 67 -2.38 -18.60 -7.09
C GLY A 67 -3.16 -19.30 -5.98
N ASN A 68 -3.52 -20.57 -6.19
CA ASN A 68 -4.24 -21.36 -5.20
C ASN A 68 -3.32 -21.92 -4.09
N SER A 69 -2.78 -21.04 -3.25
CA SER A 69 -1.96 -21.41 -2.08
C SER A 69 -2.18 -20.45 -0.91
N GLY A 70 -2.22 -20.95 0.32
CA GLY A 70 -2.28 -20.09 1.51
C GLY A 70 -1.02 -19.25 1.74
N ALA A 71 0.10 -19.61 1.11
CA ALA A 71 1.33 -18.85 1.12
C ALA A 71 1.54 -18.03 -0.18
N ALA A 72 0.50 -17.91 -1.02
CA ALA A 72 0.55 -17.19 -2.27
C ALA A 72 0.94 -15.71 -2.06
N ARG A 73 1.80 -15.20 -2.95
CA ARG A 73 2.33 -13.84 -2.94
C ARG A 73 2.65 -13.40 -4.37
N ALA A 74 2.27 -12.17 -4.68
CA ALA A 74 2.53 -11.48 -5.93
C ALA A 74 2.77 -10.00 -5.61
N GLN A 75 3.94 -9.71 -5.04
CA GLN A 75 4.25 -8.39 -4.49
C GLN A 75 5.56 -7.84 -5.06
N VAL A 76 5.68 -6.53 -5.07
CA VAL A 76 6.93 -5.80 -5.22
C VAL A 76 7.39 -5.30 -3.86
N ARG A 77 8.69 -5.15 -3.67
CA ARG A 77 9.32 -4.77 -2.40
C ARG A 77 10.18 -3.52 -2.57
N ASP A 78 10.08 -2.62 -1.62
CA ASP A 78 10.92 -1.43 -1.47
C ASP A 78 11.64 -1.48 -0.11
N ASP A 79 12.98 -1.44 -0.15
CA ASP A 79 13.87 -1.42 1.01
C ASP A 79 14.55 -0.04 1.18
N THR A 80 14.01 1.02 0.55
CA THR A 80 14.52 2.40 0.71
C THR A 80 14.14 3.12 2.01
N PRO A 81 13.04 2.78 2.73
CA PRO A 81 12.82 3.30 4.07
C PRO A 81 13.94 2.87 5.02
N ALA A 82 14.32 3.74 5.95
CA ALA A 82 15.41 3.46 6.89
C ALA A 82 14.94 3.76 8.32
N SER A 83 14.13 2.86 8.88
CA SER A 83 13.50 3.00 10.20
C SER A 83 12.76 4.35 10.38
N GLU A 84 11.91 4.69 9.41
CA GLU A 84 11.16 5.94 9.38
C GLU A 84 10.10 5.97 10.50
N THR A 85 10.26 6.87 11.47
CA THR A 85 9.29 7.06 12.57
C THR A 85 8.02 7.78 12.13
N ARG A 86 8.06 8.47 10.98
CA ARG A 86 6.88 8.93 10.26
C ARG A 86 6.95 8.41 8.84
N TYR A 87 5.92 7.70 8.41
CA TYR A 87 5.90 7.04 7.12
C TYR A 87 4.56 7.30 6.43
N ARG A 88 4.62 7.97 5.29
CA ARG A 88 3.47 8.27 4.46
C ARG A 88 3.58 7.52 3.14
N ALA A 89 2.51 6.87 2.72
CA ALA A 89 2.48 6.18 1.43
C ALA A 89 1.12 6.35 0.76
N GLN A 90 1.15 6.45 -0.56
CA GLN A 90 -0.01 6.52 -1.43
C GLN A 90 0.14 5.53 -2.57
N PHE A 91 -0.97 4.92 -2.98
CA PHE A 91 -1.06 4.14 -4.20
C PHE A 91 -2.50 4.09 -4.70
N ILE A 92 -2.66 3.77 -5.96
CA ILE A 92 -3.93 3.38 -6.55
C ILE A 92 -4.11 1.88 -6.42
N PHE A 93 -5.31 1.45 -6.07
CA PHE A 93 -5.73 0.06 -6.04
C PHE A 93 -7.07 -0.10 -6.77
N ASP A 94 -7.09 -0.98 -7.76
CA ASP A 94 -8.29 -1.34 -8.52
C ASP A 94 -8.62 -2.83 -8.29
N PRO A 95 -9.70 -3.12 -7.53
CA PRO A 95 -10.18 -4.46 -7.29
C PRO A 95 -11.29 -4.88 -8.26
N SER A 96 -11.44 -4.26 -9.43
CA SER A 96 -12.48 -4.59 -10.42
C SER A 96 -12.51 -6.08 -10.77
N GLY A 97 -11.34 -6.71 -10.90
CA GLY A 97 -11.20 -8.15 -11.13
C GLY A 97 -11.51 -9.03 -9.91
N LEU A 98 -11.59 -8.46 -8.70
CA LEU A 98 -11.78 -9.20 -7.44
C LEU A 98 -13.25 -9.18 -7.00
N SER A 99 -13.73 -10.32 -6.50
CA SER A 99 -15.02 -10.49 -5.84
C SER A 99 -14.95 -10.05 -4.37
N GLY A 100 -15.92 -9.25 -3.94
CA GLY A 100 -16.15 -8.87 -2.54
C GLY A 100 -17.06 -9.85 -1.75
N ALA A 101 -17.25 -11.07 -2.26
CA ALA A 101 -18.14 -12.05 -1.64
C ALA A 101 -17.58 -12.54 -0.28
N GLY A 102 -18.34 -12.32 0.80
CA GLY A 102 -18.05 -12.85 2.14
C GLY A 102 -17.06 -12.04 2.98
N GLY A 103 -17.35 -11.88 4.28
CA GLY A 103 -16.54 -11.09 5.22
C GLY A 103 -15.09 -11.55 5.41
N THR A 104 -14.82 -12.83 5.14
CA THR A 104 -13.51 -13.46 5.33
C THR A 104 -12.73 -13.64 4.04
N ASN A 105 -13.27 -13.20 2.89
CA ASN A 105 -12.55 -13.13 1.62
C ASN A 105 -11.57 -11.96 1.67
N GLN A 106 -10.30 -12.25 1.93
CA GLN A 106 -9.30 -11.25 2.25
C GLN A 106 -7.93 -11.61 1.68
N THR A 107 -7.17 -10.58 1.32
CA THR A 107 -5.74 -10.67 0.95
C THR A 107 -5.03 -9.42 1.44
N ASP A 108 -3.76 -9.54 1.80
CA ASP A 108 -2.88 -8.38 1.99
C ASP A 108 -2.75 -7.64 0.65
N ILE A 109 -2.69 -6.32 0.67
CA ILE A 109 -2.45 -5.47 -0.51
C ILE A 109 -1.29 -4.48 -0.30
N PHE A 110 -0.97 -4.18 0.96
CA PHE A 110 0.16 -3.34 1.34
C PHE A 110 0.68 -3.75 2.73
N LEU A 111 1.99 -3.81 2.89
CA LEU A 111 2.65 -4.07 4.18
C LEU A 111 3.77 -3.04 4.39
N ALA A 112 3.85 -2.45 5.58
CA ALA A 112 5.00 -1.70 6.04
C ALA A 112 5.57 -2.39 7.29
N ASN A 113 6.82 -2.80 7.21
CA ASN A 113 7.52 -3.59 8.20
C ASN A 113 8.54 -2.76 8.96
N ALA A 114 8.70 -3.08 10.24
CA ALA A 114 9.80 -2.66 11.09
C ALA A 114 11.08 -3.41 10.72
N PRO A 115 12.27 -2.89 11.09
CA PRO A 115 13.53 -3.61 10.88
C PRO A 115 13.62 -4.87 11.76
N ALA A 116 12.92 -4.90 12.89
CA ALA A 116 12.87 -6.02 13.81
C ALA A 116 11.46 -6.19 14.41
N ALA A 117 11.12 -7.43 14.76
CA ALA A 117 9.83 -7.71 15.40
C ALA A 117 9.82 -7.21 16.85
N PHE A 118 8.72 -6.57 17.24
CA PHE A 118 8.40 -6.25 18.63
C PHE A 118 7.05 -6.87 18.98
N ASN A 119 6.93 -7.45 20.17
CA ASN A 119 5.77 -8.27 20.58
C ASN A 119 5.36 -9.34 19.54
N GLY A 120 6.36 -9.93 18.85
CA GLY A 120 6.13 -10.96 17.82
C GLY A 120 5.59 -10.44 16.49
N LEU A 121 5.47 -9.12 16.31
CA LEU A 121 4.97 -8.50 15.09
C LEU A 121 6.07 -7.71 14.39
N LEU A 122 6.29 -8.02 13.12
CA LEU A 122 7.16 -7.23 12.24
C LEU A 122 6.39 -6.08 11.55
N ARG A 123 5.08 -6.27 11.30
CA ARG A 123 4.26 -5.36 10.50
C ARG A 123 3.80 -4.17 11.34
N LEU A 124 4.30 -2.98 11.03
CA LEU A 124 3.78 -1.71 11.57
C LEU A 124 2.43 -1.34 10.96
N VAL A 125 2.27 -1.58 9.65
CA VAL A 125 1.00 -1.38 8.93
C VAL A 125 0.75 -2.58 8.02
N GLN A 126 -0.49 -3.08 8.03
CA GLN A 126 -1.00 -4.05 7.09
C GLN A 126 -2.32 -3.52 6.54
N ILE A 127 -2.41 -3.35 5.23
CA ILE A 127 -3.66 -3.04 4.54
C ILE A 127 -4.11 -4.30 3.83
N LYS A 128 -5.36 -4.71 4.09
CA LYS A 128 -6.00 -5.84 3.44
C LYS A 128 -7.13 -5.36 2.56
N TYR A 129 -7.25 -5.95 1.39
CA TYR A 129 -8.52 -6.04 0.70
C TYR A 129 -9.41 -7.04 1.44
N ALA A 130 -10.69 -6.73 1.59
CA ALA A 130 -11.68 -7.59 2.20
C ALA A 130 -13.05 -7.47 1.50
N GLY A 131 -13.79 -8.58 1.44
CA GLY A 131 -15.24 -8.52 1.27
C GLY A 131 -15.92 -8.08 2.57
N SER A 132 -17.01 -7.31 2.48
CA SER A 132 -17.89 -6.97 3.61
C SER A 132 -19.21 -7.74 3.59
N GLY A 133 -19.39 -8.66 2.63
CA GLY A 133 -20.67 -9.34 2.37
C GLY A 133 -21.47 -8.68 1.26
N ALA A 134 -22.43 -9.41 0.68
CA ALA A 134 -23.27 -8.96 -0.44
C ALA A 134 -22.52 -8.40 -1.68
N GLY A 135 -21.23 -8.75 -1.84
CA GLY A 135 -20.39 -8.26 -2.94
C GLY A 135 -19.64 -6.96 -2.64
N THR A 136 -19.90 -6.31 -1.49
CA THR A 136 -19.22 -5.08 -1.09
C THR A 136 -17.74 -5.33 -0.82
N LYS A 137 -16.89 -4.48 -1.39
CA LYS A 137 -15.44 -4.46 -1.29
C LYS A 137 -15.02 -3.38 -0.29
N ARG A 138 -14.05 -3.73 0.54
CA ARG A 138 -13.55 -2.93 1.66
C ARG A 138 -12.04 -3.02 1.72
N VAL A 139 -11.44 -2.02 2.37
CA VAL A 139 -10.08 -2.11 2.87
C VAL A 139 -10.05 -2.07 4.39
N SER A 140 -9.20 -2.91 4.96
CA SER A 140 -8.93 -2.97 6.40
C SER A 140 -7.51 -2.51 6.66
N PHE A 141 -7.37 -1.54 7.54
CA PHE A 141 -6.10 -1.03 8.04
C PHE A 141 -5.82 -1.67 9.38
N THR A 142 -4.67 -2.30 9.52
CA THR A 142 -4.18 -2.85 10.79
C THR A 142 -2.84 -2.21 11.09
N ALA A 143 -2.72 -1.61 12.25
CA ALA A 143 -1.49 -1.01 12.74
C ALA A 143 -0.96 -1.79 13.94
N ALA A 144 0.36 -1.91 14.08
CA ALA A 144 0.97 -2.34 15.33
C ALA A 144 0.64 -1.33 16.44
N CYS A 145 0.19 -1.84 17.58
CA CYS A 145 -0.06 -1.03 18.78
C CYS A 145 0.13 -1.89 20.02
N ASN A 146 0.38 -1.31 21.18
CA ASN A 146 0.60 -2.03 22.43
C ASN A 146 -0.68 -2.13 23.26
N ASN A 147 -1.76 -2.68 22.68
CA ASN A 147 -3.07 -2.79 23.33
C ASN A 147 -3.15 -3.88 24.43
N GLY A 148 -2.04 -4.57 24.72
CA GLY A 148 -1.95 -5.62 25.75
C GLY A 148 -2.62 -6.95 25.41
N THR A 149 -3.18 -7.12 24.21
CA THR A 149 -3.90 -8.35 23.80
C THR A 149 -3.40 -8.92 22.48
N THR A 150 -3.75 -8.28 21.37
CA THR A 150 -3.39 -8.73 20.01
C THR A 150 -2.17 -8.00 19.44
N ASN A 151 -1.74 -6.94 20.11
CA ASN A 151 -0.71 -6.00 19.64
C ASN A 151 -1.03 -5.35 18.28
N THR A 152 -2.32 -5.31 17.92
CA THR A 152 -2.81 -4.72 16.67
C THR A 152 -4.06 -3.89 16.89
N CYS A 153 -4.14 -2.75 16.21
CA CYS A 153 -5.28 -1.84 16.21
C CYS A 153 -5.84 -1.76 14.78
N LEU A 154 -7.16 -1.66 14.64
CA LEU A 154 -7.84 -1.86 13.35
C LEU A 154 -8.78 -0.71 13.02
N GLY A 155 -8.81 -0.33 11.74
CA GLY A 155 -9.82 0.52 11.12
C GLY A 155 -10.25 -0.07 9.79
N GLN A 156 -11.45 0.26 9.33
CA GLN A 156 -12.03 -0.29 8.11
C GLN A 156 -12.85 0.78 7.39
N VAL A 157 -12.88 0.70 6.07
CA VAL A 157 -13.74 1.53 5.24
C VAL A 157 -14.08 0.81 3.94
N ASP A 158 -15.34 0.90 3.53
CA ASP A 158 -15.76 0.39 2.23
C ASP A 158 -15.12 1.23 1.12
N LEU A 159 -14.75 0.57 0.02
CA LEU A 159 -14.15 1.27 -1.10
C LEU A 159 -15.20 2.19 -1.76
N PRO A 160 -14.90 3.47 -1.99
CA PRO A 160 -15.89 4.38 -2.57
C PRO A 160 -16.20 4.04 -4.04
N ASP A 161 -15.24 3.49 -4.80
CA ASP A 161 -15.48 2.87 -6.10
C ASP A 161 -15.37 1.33 -5.99
N GLN A 162 -16.52 0.66 -6.12
CA GLN A 162 -16.63 -0.80 -6.01
C GLN A 162 -16.23 -1.52 -7.30
N ALA A 163 -16.27 -0.83 -8.43
CA ALA A 163 -16.09 -1.41 -9.76
C ALA A 163 -14.82 -0.90 -10.47
N GLY A 164 -14.10 0.04 -9.86
CA GLY A 164 -12.91 0.65 -10.43
C GLY A 164 -11.86 1.02 -9.40
N ALA A 165 -10.99 1.94 -9.80
CA ALA A 165 -9.80 2.31 -9.07
C ALA A 165 -10.09 3.26 -7.91
N ASN A 166 -9.40 3.01 -6.79
CA ASN A 166 -9.45 3.82 -5.58
C ASN A 166 -8.05 4.28 -5.25
N ARG A 167 -7.91 5.51 -4.78
CA ARG A 167 -6.65 5.98 -4.22
C ARG A 167 -6.64 5.76 -2.72
N ILE A 168 -5.59 5.11 -2.25
CA ILE A 168 -5.36 4.78 -0.84
C ILE A 168 -4.11 5.51 -0.40
N GLU A 169 -4.21 6.25 0.69
CA GLU A 169 -3.10 6.94 1.33
C GLU A 169 -3.09 6.66 2.83
N ILE A 170 -1.91 6.54 3.42
CA ILE A 170 -1.70 6.39 4.85
C ILE A 170 -0.65 7.39 5.35
N ASP A 171 -0.80 7.84 6.60
CA ASP A 171 0.22 8.56 7.36
C ASP A 171 0.35 7.90 8.74
N LEU A 172 1.45 7.16 8.92
CA LEU A 172 1.82 6.53 10.16
C LEU A 172 2.77 7.44 10.93
N THR A 173 2.46 7.68 12.20
CA THR A 173 3.40 8.22 13.19
C THR A 173 3.68 7.18 14.26
N VAL A 174 4.96 6.90 14.48
CA VAL A 174 5.48 5.96 15.49
C VAL A 174 5.84 6.73 16.76
N GLY A 175 5.37 6.26 17.91
CA GLY A 175 5.68 6.83 19.20
C GLY A 175 4.71 6.39 20.31
N ALA A 176 4.89 6.96 21.50
CA ALA A 176 3.99 6.71 22.65
C ALA A 176 2.55 7.18 22.36
N SER A 177 2.41 8.23 21.54
CA SER A 177 1.15 8.76 21.04
C SER A 177 1.02 8.57 19.51
N GLY A 178 1.49 7.43 19.01
CA GLY A 178 1.46 7.14 17.57
C GLY A 178 0.04 7.17 16.99
N SER A 179 -0.06 7.39 15.69
CA SER A 179 -1.33 7.38 14.97
C SER A 179 -1.17 6.76 13.59
N LEU A 180 -2.25 6.18 13.05
CA LEU A 180 -2.34 5.84 11.64
C LEU A 180 -3.58 6.54 11.07
N ARG A 181 -3.35 7.57 10.26
CA ARG A 181 -4.41 8.24 9.48
C ARG A 181 -4.48 7.62 8.09
N TYR A 182 -5.66 7.56 7.51
CA TYR A 182 -5.83 7.04 6.15
C TYR A 182 -6.85 7.84 5.34
N TRP A 183 -6.62 7.88 4.03
CA TRP A 183 -7.53 8.42 3.02
C TRP A 183 -7.84 7.30 2.03
N VAL A 184 -9.13 7.11 1.74
CA VAL A 184 -9.61 6.19 0.71
C VAL A 184 -10.63 6.96 -0.11
N THR A 185 -10.30 7.20 -1.37
CA THR A 185 -11.05 8.12 -2.24
C THR A 185 -11.19 7.58 -3.66
N PRO A 186 -12.24 7.96 -4.39
CA PRO A 186 -12.26 7.80 -5.85
C PRO A 186 -11.08 8.55 -6.48
N LEU A 187 -10.59 8.12 -7.65
CA LEU A 187 -9.41 8.74 -8.29
C LEU A 187 -9.54 10.26 -8.51
N ALA A 188 -10.72 10.73 -8.89
CA ALA A 188 -10.98 12.13 -9.22
C ALA A 188 -11.20 13.03 -7.99
N ALA A 189 -11.26 12.48 -6.78
CA ALA A 189 -11.55 13.26 -5.58
C ALA A 189 -10.26 13.83 -4.98
N SER A 190 -10.22 15.15 -4.77
CA SER A 190 -9.08 15.79 -4.12
C SER A 190 -9.12 15.62 -2.60
N THR A 191 -7.95 15.63 -1.97
CA THR A 191 -7.79 15.48 -0.51
C THR A 191 -6.98 16.59 0.12
N THR A 192 -7.15 16.77 1.43
CA THR A 192 -6.33 17.65 2.26
C THR A 192 -5.90 16.93 3.53
N ASP A 193 -4.76 17.33 4.11
CA ASP A 193 -4.19 16.66 5.30
C ASP A 193 -5.11 16.73 6.54
N GLY A 194 -5.99 17.73 6.59
CA GLY A 194 -6.91 17.95 7.71
C GLY A 194 -8.15 17.05 7.72
N SER A 195 -8.40 16.30 6.63
CA SER A 195 -9.66 15.56 6.44
C SER A 195 -9.40 14.11 6.01
N PRO A 196 -8.79 13.27 6.88
CA PRO A 196 -8.66 11.84 6.60
C PRO A 196 -10.03 11.17 6.52
N THR A 197 -10.12 10.11 5.70
CA THR A 197 -11.28 9.22 5.68
C THR A 197 -11.48 8.55 7.04
N GLY A 198 -10.37 8.25 7.74
CA GLY A 198 -10.43 7.77 9.11
C GLY A 198 -9.06 7.74 9.79
N THR A 199 -9.09 7.37 11.07
CA THR A 199 -7.88 7.22 11.89
C THR A 199 -8.00 5.93 12.70
N VAL A 200 -6.92 5.16 12.74
CA VAL A 200 -6.76 4.03 13.66
C VAL A 200 -6.09 4.54 14.93
N THR A 201 -6.80 4.44 16.04
CA THR A 201 -6.27 4.77 17.37
C THR A 201 -5.27 3.69 17.81
N LEU A 202 -4.01 4.07 18.03
CA LEU A 202 -2.96 3.14 18.46
C LEU A 202 -2.92 3.05 19.99
N THR A 203 -3.84 2.26 20.57
CA THR A 203 -3.91 2.05 22.02
C THR A 203 -2.59 1.51 22.56
N GLY A 204 -2.06 2.15 23.61
CA GLY A 204 -0.77 1.82 24.22
C GLY A 204 0.46 2.28 23.41
N GLY A 205 0.26 2.98 22.29
CA GLY A 205 1.32 3.47 21.41
C GLY A 205 1.98 2.34 20.60
N ASN A 206 2.98 2.71 19.80
CA ASN A 206 3.73 1.80 18.92
C ASN A 206 5.24 2.08 18.94
N ALA A 207 5.75 2.76 19.98
CA ALA A 207 7.16 3.17 20.07
C ALA A 207 8.17 2.01 19.96
N GLY A 208 7.81 0.79 20.40
CA GLY A 208 8.69 -0.38 20.39
C GLY A 208 9.10 -0.89 18.99
N TRP A 209 8.39 -0.49 17.93
CA TRP A 209 8.65 -0.91 16.56
C TRP A 209 9.64 -0.02 15.79
N VAL A 210 10.10 1.08 16.39
CA VAL A 210 11.19 1.98 15.95
C VAL A 210 10.94 2.74 14.63
N GLY A 211 10.26 2.18 13.64
CA GLY A 211 9.96 2.84 12.37
C GLY A 211 9.84 1.86 11.19
N VAL A 212 9.40 2.36 10.03
CA VAL A 212 9.26 1.56 8.81
C VAL A 212 10.60 1.44 8.08
N ASP A 213 10.97 0.23 7.71
CA ASP A 213 12.24 -0.10 7.04
C ASP A 213 12.03 -0.82 5.70
N GLN A 214 10.90 -1.51 5.55
CA GLN A 214 10.62 -2.30 4.36
C GLN A 214 9.14 -2.27 4.02
N VAL A 215 8.84 -2.18 2.72
CA VAL A 215 7.47 -2.05 2.23
C VAL A 215 7.20 -3.07 1.14
N TYR A 216 5.99 -3.62 1.14
CA TYR A 216 5.48 -4.47 0.08
C TYR A 216 4.19 -3.90 -0.49
N LEU A 217 4.07 -3.90 -1.82
CA LEU A 217 2.86 -3.54 -2.55
C LEU A 217 2.44 -4.71 -3.45
N GLY A 218 1.14 -5.01 -3.48
CA GLY A 218 0.59 -6.14 -4.23
C GLY A 218 -0.07 -7.17 -3.33
N MET A 219 -0.63 -8.22 -3.92
CA MET A 219 -1.43 -9.19 -3.18
C MET A 219 -0.58 -10.28 -2.50
N ALA A 220 -0.93 -10.67 -1.27
CA ALA A 220 -0.34 -11.84 -0.58
C ALA A 220 -1.21 -12.38 0.56
N SER A 221 -0.84 -13.56 1.06
CA SER A 221 -1.45 -14.20 2.24
C SER A 221 -2.98 -14.36 2.12
N PRO A 222 -3.51 -14.88 1.00
CA PRO A 222 -4.95 -14.92 0.80
C PRO A 222 -5.63 -15.87 1.80
N SER A 223 -6.80 -15.48 2.29
CA SER A 223 -7.66 -16.38 3.07
C SER A 223 -8.16 -17.56 2.24
N SER A 224 -8.67 -18.61 2.89
CA SER A 224 -9.28 -19.73 2.17
C SER A 224 -10.48 -19.29 1.31
N GLN A 225 -11.28 -18.35 1.81
CA GLN A 225 -12.42 -17.80 1.07
C GLN A 225 -11.97 -16.95 -0.12
N PHE A 226 -10.90 -16.16 0.02
CA PHE A 226 -10.32 -15.44 -1.12
C PHE A 226 -9.91 -16.44 -2.20
N ARG A 227 -9.23 -17.52 -1.82
CA ARG A 227 -8.79 -18.51 -2.80
C ARG A 227 -9.95 -19.22 -3.52
N ALA A 228 -11.10 -19.36 -2.87
CA ALA A 228 -12.26 -20.00 -3.47
C ALA A 228 -12.89 -19.18 -4.60
N VAL A 229 -12.73 -17.84 -4.62
CA VAL A 229 -13.45 -16.96 -5.56
C VAL A 229 -12.55 -16.02 -6.37
N ASN A 230 -11.29 -15.83 -5.97
CA ASN A 230 -10.39 -14.83 -6.55
C ASN A 230 -9.06 -15.40 -7.09
N VAL A 231 -8.85 -16.73 -7.07
CA VAL A 231 -7.65 -17.32 -7.71
C VAL A 231 -7.64 -17.00 -9.19
N GLY A 232 -6.49 -16.54 -9.69
CA GLY A 232 -6.32 -16.16 -11.09
C GLY A 232 -6.87 -14.79 -11.46
N ASN A 233 -7.61 -14.13 -10.56
CA ASN A 233 -8.15 -12.80 -10.81
C ASN A 233 -7.11 -11.72 -10.43
N PRO A 234 -6.92 -10.69 -11.28
CA PRO A 234 -5.97 -9.62 -10.99
C PRO A 234 -6.55 -8.57 -10.03
N GLY A 235 -5.70 -8.11 -9.13
CA GLY A 235 -5.82 -6.79 -8.51
C GLY A 235 -4.76 -5.89 -9.14
N PHE A 236 -5.13 -4.65 -9.49
CA PHE A 236 -4.20 -3.72 -10.12
C PHE A 236 -3.75 -2.64 -9.16
N PHE A 237 -2.48 -2.24 -9.29
CA PHE A 237 -1.84 -1.22 -8.47
C PHE A 237 -1.08 -0.23 -9.33
N ASP A 238 -1.04 1.03 -8.92
CA ASP A 238 -0.33 2.08 -9.66
C ASP A 238 0.02 3.28 -8.77
N GLN A 239 0.83 4.20 -9.29
CA GLN A 239 1.19 5.49 -8.67
C GLN A 239 1.62 5.37 -7.20
N PHE A 240 2.51 4.42 -6.92
CA PHE A 240 3.12 4.32 -5.61
C PHE A 240 4.04 5.52 -5.35
N ASP A 241 3.75 6.28 -4.29
CA ASP A 241 4.59 7.35 -3.77
C ASP A 241 4.71 7.16 -2.25
N SER A 242 5.93 7.17 -1.73
CA SER A 242 6.20 7.13 -0.30
C SER A 242 7.06 8.31 0.12
N ARG A 243 6.64 9.02 1.17
CA ARG A 243 7.32 10.21 1.69
C ARG A 243 7.49 10.12 3.20
N ARG A 244 8.54 10.78 3.69
CA ARG A 244 8.94 10.75 5.12
C ARG A 244 8.15 11.75 5.98
N GLN A 245 7.81 12.93 5.44
CA GLN A 245 7.24 14.01 6.28
C GLN A 245 6.20 14.93 5.60
N THR A 246 6.12 14.96 4.27
CA THR A 246 5.21 15.88 3.55
C THR A 246 3.91 15.18 3.14
N PHE A 247 2.78 15.87 3.28
CA PHE A 247 1.51 15.49 2.67
C PHE A 247 1.73 15.18 1.18
N ILE A 248 1.23 14.03 0.70
CA ILE A 248 1.30 13.70 -0.73
C ILE A 248 0.18 14.46 -1.42
N GLY A 249 -1.06 14.15 -1.03
CA GLY A 249 -2.23 14.80 -1.60
C GLY A 249 -2.42 14.53 -3.08
N HIS A 250 -3.63 14.81 -3.53
CA HIS A 250 -4.08 14.70 -4.91
C HIS A 250 -5.34 15.53 -5.07
#